data_AF-A0A3D3J5P0-F1
#
_entry.id   AF-A0A3D3J5P0-F1
#
_cell.length_a   1.000
_cell.length_b   1.000
_cell.length_c   1.000
_cell.angle_alpha   90.00
_cell.angle_beta   90.00
_cell.angle_gamma   90.00
#
_symmetry.space_group_name_H-M   'P 1'
#
loop_
_entity.id
_entity.type
_entity.pdbx_description
1 polymer ?
#
loop_
_entity_poly.entity_id
_entity_poly.type
_entity_poly.pdbx_seq_one_letter_code
_entity_poly.pdbx_strand_id
1 'polypeptide(L)'
;MSKQEFGQENRKCARVLIVDDMAVNRTILSSMLMTMGISCDLAESGEECLDLCHKFTYDLILLDHRMPGMDGVETLLHLKEIFRKKGTDTPVICHTADEGKNNINLYKAAGFADALIKPVDPGKLMVMLMTYLPDGGYEVPAEDERKIHVQEELASLPDWLKTVTGLDLKSGIEHCDTASDYLDTLTVFAGSIKEKADDIERFEREENWPMYLLRVHSLKSVARLVGADSVADKAADLEYAGAQHEYALVHVLTLKLLEEYRGMLKFLENLLMKKVKQERSSQRAILFIGDDNGIVSRGITNSLEHEGFHVIHVKDIPEVILNHRADSDVLIYYPSGDNDHIKVVSTMLAEMCHDDDKTLCLAGDPLDIETARDIHGSDCIAALYQRPINLDKMAADMAGYYDMHAGNDRMRTILVIDDDTDFLHIMERWLSDYYNVDCSYSGAGAIAYLDRKRPDLILLDYEMPGMNGEQVMQRVRSNPTNDRIPIIFLTGRNDKEGVLKILEQRPDGYLLKSMPHEDLLDALEKFFKHSSTSFSMRASNSPAGSGLEK
;
A
#
# COMPACT_ATOMS: atom_id res chain seq x y z
N MET A 1 -22.19 -39.29 38.52
CA MET A 1 -22.99 -38.99 37.31
C MET A 1 -22.20 -38.00 36.48
N SER A 2 -22.10 -38.31 35.20
CA SER A 2 -21.00 -38.02 34.26
C SER A 2 -20.88 -36.57 33.81
N LYS A 3 -19.62 -36.14 33.66
CA LYS A 3 -19.19 -35.07 32.75
C LYS A 3 -19.71 -35.40 31.34
N GLN A 4 -20.49 -34.52 30.74
CA GLN A 4 -20.71 -34.53 29.29
C GLN A 4 -19.73 -33.54 28.68
N GLU A 5 -18.70 -34.10 28.04
CA GLU A 5 -17.80 -33.44 27.11
C GLU A 5 -18.65 -32.91 25.94
N PHE A 6 -18.82 -31.59 25.83
CA PHE A 6 -19.25 -30.98 24.58
C PHE A 6 -17.98 -30.80 23.74
N GLY A 7 -17.89 -31.59 22.67
CA GLY A 7 -16.76 -31.59 21.75
C GLY A 7 -16.58 -30.22 21.09
N GLN A 8 -15.32 -29.84 20.93
CA GLN A 8 -14.88 -28.80 20.01
C GLN A 8 -15.36 -29.16 18.60
N GLU A 9 -16.39 -28.49 18.08
CA GLU A 9 -16.73 -28.59 16.66
C GLU A 9 -15.72 -27.75 15.86
N ASN A 10 -14.83 -28.45 15.13
CA ASN A 10 -13.91 -27.91 14.13
C ASN A 10 -14.65 -27.01 13.11
N ARG A 11 -14.37 -25.70 13.08
CA ARG A 11 -14.90 -24.75 12.08
C ARG A 11 -13.81 -24.38 11.07
N LYS A 12 -14.11 -24.46 9.76
CA LYS A 12 -13.20 -24.15 8.64
C LYS A 12 -13.41 -22.73 8.11
N CYS A 13 -12.34 -22.10 7.60
CA CYS A 13 -12.39 -20.82 6.88
C CYS A 13 -12.88 -21.00 5.44
N ALA A 14 -13.71 -20.06 4.95
CA ALA A 14 -14.18 -20.03 3.57
C ALA A 14 -13.02 -19.76 2.60
N ARG A 15 -12.97 -20.47 1.46
CA ARG A 15 -12.01 -20.21 0.38
C ARG A 15 -12.68 -19.42 -0.74
N VAL A 16 -12.23 -18.18 -0.89
CA VAL A 16 -12.65 -17.30 -1.99
C VAL A 16 -11.58 -17.30 -3.08
N LEU A 17 -11.98 -17.26 -4.34
CA LEU A 17 -11.05 -17.03 -5.46
C LEU A 17 -11.32 -15.65 -6.06
N ILE A 18 -10.27 -14.84 -6.21
CA ILE A 18 -10.33 -13.57 -6.94
C ILE A 18 -9.65 -13.76 -8.30
N VAL A 19 -10.37 -13.42 -9.37
CA VAL A 19 -9.88 -13.52 -10.74
C VAL A 19 -9.98 -12.15 -11.40
N ASP A 20 -8.83 -11.57 -11.75
CA ASP A 20 -8.74 -10.26 -12.38
C ASP A 20 -7.39 -10.15 -13.10
N ASP A 21 -7.34 -9.65 -14.33
CA ASP A 21 -6.10 -9.54 -15.10
C ASP A 21 -5.16 -8.45 -14.56
N MET A 22 -5.73 -7.44 -13.90
CA MET A 22 -4.94 -6.37 -13.29
C MET A 22 -4.52 -6.73 -11.86
N ALA A 23 -3.21 -6.87 -11.63
CA ALA A 23 -2.65 -7.19 -10.31
C ALA A 23 -3.12 -6.23 -9.20
N VAL A 24 -3.29 -4.95 -9.50
CA VAL A 24 -3.78 -3.94 -8.54
C VAL A 24 -5.19 -4.28 -8.02
N ASN A 25 -6.10 -4.73 -8.89
CA ASN A 25 -7.46 -5.09 -8.49
C ASN A 25 -7.45 -6.33 -7.58
N ARG A 26 -6.59 -7.32 -7.90
CA ARG A 26 -6.40 -8.52 -7.07
C ARG A 26 -5.88 -8.14 -5.68
N THR A 27 -4.86 -7.28 -5.59
CA THR A 27 -4.29 -6.84 -4.32
C THR A 27 -5.31 -6.08 -3.46
N ILE A 28 -6.09 -5.17 -4.05
CA ILE A 28 -7.12 -4.40 -3.33
C ILE A 28 -8.20 -5.33 -2.77
N LEU A 29 -8.77 -6.20 -3.60
CA LEU A 29 -9.80 -7.14 -3.15
C LEU A 29 -9.27 -8.12 -2.11
N SER A 30 -8.05 -8.65 -2.31
CA SER A 30 -7.38 -9.53 -1.35
C SER A 30 -7.20 -8.85 0.01
N SER A 31 -6.74 -7.60 0.01
CA SER A 31 -6.58 -6.80 1.23
C SER A 31 -7.92 -6.58 1.93
N MET A 32 -8.98 -6.24 1.19
CA MET A 32 -10.32 -6.09 1.76
C MET A 32 -10.82 -7.41 2.38
N LEU A 33 -10.70 -8.54 1.69
CA LEU A 33 -11.10 -9.84 2.25
C LEU A 33 -10.27 -10.23 3.48
N MET A 34 -8.96 -9.96 3.47
CA MET A 34 -8.09 -10.18 4.63
C MET A 34 -8.51 -9.34 5.84
N THR A 35 -8.85 -8.06 5.65
CA THR A 35 -9.36 -7.22 6.77
C THR A 35 -10.69 -7.73 7.34
N MET A 36 -11.44 -8.50 6.55
CA MET A 36 -12.69 -9.17 6.92
C MET A 36 -12.48 -10.59 7.47
N GLY A 37 -11.23 -11.07 7.54
CA GLY A 37 -10.88 -12.40 8.07
C GLY A 37 -11.12 -13.55 7.09
N ILE A 38 -11.13 -13.28 5.78
CA ILE A 38 -11.37 -14.28 4.73
C ILE A 38 -10.09 -14.45 3.91
N SER A 39 -9.62 -15.70 3.82
CA SER A 39 -8.52 -16.09 2.94
C SER A 39 -8.98 -16.22 1.49
N CYS A 40 -8.15 -15.80 0.55
CA CYS A 40 -8.44 -15.94 -0.87
C CYS A 40 -7.23 -16.38 -1.68
N ASP A 41 -7.49 -17.19 -2.71
CA ASP A 41 -6.53 -17.47 -3.77
C ASP A 41 -6.71 -16.42 -4.88
N LEU A 42 -5.67 -16.19 -5.67
CA LEU A 42 -5.65 -15.20 -6.75
C LEU A 42 -5.41 -15.91 -8.09
N ALA A 43 -6.08 -15.44 -9.14
CA ALA A 43 -5.83 -15.82 -10.52
C ALA A 43 -5.79 -14.59 -11.42
N GLU A 44 -4.88 -14.56 -12.37
CA GLU A 44 -4.67 -13.44 -13.30
C GLU A 44 -5.36 -13.63 -14.66
N SER A 45 -6.00 -14.79 -14.89
CA SER A 45 -6.67 -15.10 -16.14
C SER A 45 -7.82 -16.10 -15.94
N GLY A 46 -8.70 -16.19 -16.95
CA GLY A 46 -9.73 -17.22 -17.01
C GLY A 46 -9.13 -18.63 -17.02
N GLU A 47 -8.04 -18.84 -17.74
CA GLU A 47 -7.33 -20.12 -17.82
C GLU A 47 -6.78 -20.57 -16.47
N GLU A 48 -6.10 -19.67 -15.74
CA GLU A 48 -5.59 -19.98 -14.40
C GLU A 48 -6.74 -20.23 -13.41
N CYS A 49 -7.84 -19.48 -13.52
CA CYS A 49 -9.05 -19.72 -12.74
C CYS A 49 -9.58 -21.13 -12.95
N LEU A 50 -9.65 -21.62 -14.20
CA LEU A 50 -10.10 -22.97 -14.50
C LEU A 50 -9.13 -24.03 -13.96
N ASP A 51 -7.81 -23.81 -14.06
CA ASP A 51 -6.80 -24.71 -13.49
C ASP A 51 -6.91 -24.83 -11.97
N LEU A 52 -7.10 -23.71 -11.28
CA LEU A 52 -7.34 -23.69 -9.83
C LEU A 52 -8.67 -24.37 -9.49
N CYS A 53 -9.74 -24.11 -10.23
CA CYS A 53 -11.04 -24.75 -10.02
C CYS A 53 -11.05 -26.24 -10.38
N HIS A 54 -10.09 -26.74 -11.15
CA HIS A 54 -9.86 -28.17 -11.31
C HIS A 54 -9.23 -28.79 -10.06
N LYS A 55 -8.25 -28.10 -9.45
CA LYS A 55 -7.50 -28.59 -8.27
C LYS A 55 -8.28 -28.43 -6.97
N PHE A 56 -8.94 -27.30 -6.78
CA PHE A 56 -9.61 -26.90 -5.55
C PHE A 56 -11.10 -26.69 -5.76
N THR A 57 -11.84 -26.60 -4.66
CA THR A 57 -13.24 -26.18 -4.64
C THR A 57 -13.31 -24.89 -3.85
N TYR A 58 -13.99 -23.89 -4.40
CA TYR A 58 -14.16 -22.57 -3.79
C TYR A 58 -15.60 -22.39 -3.32
N ASP A 59 -15.76 -21.61 -2.26
CA ASP A 59 -17.07 -21.25 -1.70
C ASP A 59 -17.67 -20.02 -2.41
N LEU A 60 -16.81 -19.18 -2.99
CA LEU A 60 -17.19 -18.01 -3.78
C LEU A 60 -16.07 -17.69 -4.78
N ILE A 61 -16.46 -17.25 -5.97
CA ILE A 61 -15.51 -16.72 -6.96
C ILE A 61 -15.91 -15.28 -7.31
N LEU A 62 -14.99 -14.34 -7.14
CA LEU A 62 -15.08 -12.97 -7.65
C LEU A 62 -14.36 -12.93 -9.00
N LEU A 63 -15.08 -12.75 -10.10
CA LEU A 63 -14.57 -12.93 -11.46
C LEU A 63 -14.72 -11.64 -12.27
N ASP A 64 -13.60 -11.06 -12.70
CA ASP A 64 -13.63 -9.91 -13.59
C ASP A 64 -14.27 -10.25 -14.93
N HIS A 65 -15.07 -9.33 -15.44
CA HIS A 65 -15.71 -9.50 -16.74
C HIS A 65 -14.71 -9.31 -17.88
N ARG A 66 -13.79 -8.34 -17.79
CA ARG A 66 -12.98 -7.88 -18.92
C ARG A 66 -11.52 -8.33 -18.79
N MET A 67 -11.30 -9.60 -19.07
CA MET A 67 -9.95 -10.17 -19.13
C MET A 67 -9.52 -10.44 -20.59
N PRO A 68 -8.24 -10.27 -20.94
CA PRO A 68 -7.72 -10.63 -22.26
C PRO A 68 -7.68 -12.15 -22.45
N GLY A 69 -7.93 -12.60 -23.69
CA GLY A 69 -8.03 -14.03 -23.98
C GLY A 69 -9.44 -14.53 -23.65
N MET A 70 -9.58 -15.22 -22.53
CA MET A 70 -10.86 -15.72 -22.03
C MET A 70 -11.53 -14.68 -21.12
N ASP A 71 -12.66 -14.12 -21.56
CA ASP A 71 -13.40 -13.14 -20.76
C ASP A 71 -14.19 -13.80 -19.60
N GLY A 72 -14.74 -12.99 -18.70
CA GLY A 72 -15.44 -13.51 -17.52
C GLY A 72 -16.71 -14.32 -17.85
N VAL A 73 -17.39 -14.02 -18.96
CA VAL A 73 -18.60 -14.74 -19.38
C VAL A 73 -18.21 -16.12 -19.93
N GLU A 74 -17.18 -16.17 -20.77
CA GLU A 74 -16.61 -17.41 -21.30
C GLU A 74 -16.06 -18.29 -20.18
N THR A 75 -15.30 -17.69 -19.24
CA THR A 75 -14.78 -18.37 -18.04
C THR A 75 -15.91 -18.99 -17.22
N LEU A 76 -17.01 -18.26 -16.99
CA LEU A 76 -18.18 -18.77 -16.27
C LEU A 76 -18.82 -19.98 -16.95
N LEU A 77 -18.91 -20.00 -18.28
CA LEU A 77 -19.47 -21.14 -19.02
C LEU A 77 -18.64 -22.41 -18.79
N HIS A 78 -17.31 -22.29 -18.80
CA HIS A 78 -16.41 -23.40 -18.49
C HIS A 78 -16.48 -23.82 -17.02
N LEU A 79 -16.53 -22.86 -16.09
CA LEU A 79 -16.71 -23.12 -14.66
C LEU A 79 -17.98 -23.94 -14.39
N LYS A 80 -19.09 -23.62 -15.05
CA LYS A 80 -20.35 -24.38 -14.91
C LYS A 80 -20.19 -25.85 -15.32
N GLU A 81 -19.38 -26.15 -16.33
CA GLU A 81 -19.09 -27.55 -16.69
C GLU A 81 -18.24 -28.25 -15.62
N ILE A 82 -17.26 -27.55 -15.03
CA ILE A 82 -16.44 -28.05 -13.92
C ILE A 82 -17.32 -28.33 -12.70
N PHE A 83 -18.16 -27.37 -12.32
CA PHE A 83 -19.08 -27.49 -11.19
C PHE A 83 -20.05 -28.65 -11.38
N ARG A 84 -20.61 -28.82 -12.58
CA ARG A 84 -21.47 -29.97 -12.90
C ARG A 84 -20.74 -31.30 -12.76
N LYS A 85 -19.46 -31.38 -13.16
CA LYS A 85 -18.64 -32.60 -13.02
C LYS A 85 -18.28 -32.88 -11.55
N LYS A 86 -18.02 -31.84 -10.76
CA LYS A 86 -17.69 -31.96 -9.33
C LYS A 86 -18.92 -32.10 -8.43
N GLY A 87 -20.11 -31.81 -8.94
CA GLY A 87 -21.35 -31.79 -8.15
C GLY A 87 -21.42 -30.60 -7.18
N THR A 88 -20.77 -29.48 -7.52
CA THR A 88 -20.75 -28.25 -6.71
C THR A 88 -21.65 -27.18 -7.33
N ASP A 89 -22.02 -26.17 -6.54
CA ASP A 89 -22.80 -25.01 -6.99
C ASP A 89 -22.17 -23.72 -6.44
N THR A 90 -20.91 -23.50 -6.82
CA THR A 90 -20.13 -22.36 -6.32
C THR A 90 -20.69 -21.06 -6.92
N PRO A 91 -21.14 -20.09 -6.10
CA PRO A 91 -21.57 -18.80 -6.59
C PRO A 91 -20.40 -18.05 -7.24
N VAL A 92 -20.65 -17.53 -8.45
CA VAL A 92 -19.70 -16.67 -9.18
C VAL A 92 -20.29 -15.27 -9.26
N ILE A 93 -19.55 -14.30 -8.75
CA ILE A 93 -19.91 -12.88 -8.75
C ILE A 93 -19.12 -12.18 -9.84
N CYS A 94 -19.82 -11.46 -10.71
CA CYS A 94 -19.20 -10.64 -11.74
C CYS A 94 -18.59 -9.38 -11.12
N HIS A 95 -17.27 -9.23 -11.19
CA HIS A 95 -16.56 -7.99 -10.83
C HIS A 95 -16.45 -7.11 -12.08
N THR A 96 -16.97 -5.88 -12.07
CA THR A 96 -17.13 -5.09 -13.31
C THR A 96 -17.10 -3.57 -13.09
N ALA A 97 -16.60 -2.81 -14.08
CA ALA A 97 -16.61 -1.34 -14.07
C ALA A 97 -17.89 -0.70 -14.64
N ASP A 98 -18.88 -1.48 -15.09
CA ASP A 98 -20.07 -0.96 -15.76
C ASP A 98 -21.28 -0.85 -14.81
N GLU A 99 -21.70 0.39 -14.51
CA GLU A 99 -22.75 0.73 -13.52
C GLU A 99 -24.20 0.55 -14.02
N GLY A 100 -24.43 0.01 -15.23
CA GLY A 100 -25.76 -0.02 -15.84
C GLY A 100 -26.74 -1.02 -15.19
N LYS A 101 -27.90 -0.53 -14.68
CA LYS A 101 -29.07 -1.38 -14.30
C LYS A 101 -29.51 -2.38 -15.38
N ASN A 102 -29.20 -2.12 -16.65
CA ASN A 102 -29.50 -3.01 -17.77
C ASN A 102 -28.54 -4.21 -17.87
N ASN A 103 -27.32 -4.12 -17.35
CA ASN A 103 -26.29 -5.15 -17.48
C ASN A 103 -26.33 -6.19 -16.35
N ILE A 104 -26.82 -5.84 -15.15
CA ILE A 104 -27.00 -6.82 -14.06
C ILE A 104 -27.94 -7.96 -14.48
N ASN A 105 -29.03 -7.64 -15.21
CA ASN A 105 -29.92 -8.66 -15.77
C ASN A 105 -29.23 -9.54 -16.82
N LEU A 106 -28.29 -8.97 -17.59
CA LEU A 106 -27.49 -9.71 -18.56
C LEU A 106 -26.51 -10.68 -17.86
N TYR A 107 -25.83 -10.24 -16.79
CA TYR A 107 -24.95 -11.11 -16.01
C TYR A 107 -25.73 -12.22 -15.32
N LYS A 108 -26.91 -11.92 -14.77
CA LYS A 108 -27.80 -12.95 -14.22
C LYS A 108 -28.32 -13.91 -15.30
N ALA A 109 -28.56 -13.42 -16.52
CA ALA A 109 -28.93 -14.28 -17.65
C ALA A 109 -27.78 -15.17 -18.14
N ALA A 110 -26.53 -14.69 -18.09
CA ALA A 110 -25.32 -15.50 -18.26
C ALA A 110 -25.12 -16.50 -17.11
N GLY A 111 -25.74 -16.20 -15.96
CA GLY A 111 -25.86 -17.02 -14.76
C GLY A 111 -24.74 -16.81 -13.76
N PHE A 112 -24.23 -15.58 -13.67
CA PHE A 112 -23.61 -15.07 -12.45
C PHE A 112 -24.66 -14.98 -11.34
N ALA A 113 -24.23 -15.19 -10.10
CA ALA A 113 -25.10 -15.07 -8.93
C ALA A 113 -25.40 -13.58 -8.64
N ASP A 114 -24.38 -12.73 -8.73
CA ASP A 114 -24.50 -11.28 -8.53
C ASP A 114 -23.43 -10.49 -9.28
N ALA A 115 -23.43 -9.17 -9.10
CA ALA A 115 -22.39 -8.28 -9.62
C ALA A 115 -21.83 -7.33 -8.54
N LEU A 116 -20.50 -7.19 -8.51
CA LEU A 116 -19.74 -6.25 -7.71
C LEU A 116 -19.15 -5.16 -8.62
N ILE A 117 -19.53 -3.90 -8.38
CA ILE A 117 -19.13 -2.77 -9.21
C ILE A 117 -17.78 -2.21 -8.75
N LYS A 118 -16.88 -1.93 -9.68
CA LYS A 118 -15.61 -1.21 -9.49
C LYS A 118 -15.87 0.30 -9.49
N PRO A 119 -15.25 1.08 -8.59
CA PRO A 119 -14.39 0.64 -7.49
C PRO A 119 -15.20 -0.07 -6.38
N VAL A 120 -14.57 -1.06 -5.76
CA VAL A 120 -15.24 -1.93 -4.77
C VAL A 120 -15.55 -1.15 -3.50
N ASP A 121 -16.83 -1.10 -3.14
CA ASP A 121 -17.28 -0.59 -1.85
C ASP A 121 -17.17 -1.71 -0.78
N PRO A 122 -16.40 -1.51 0.32
CA PRO A 122 -16.22 -2.53 1.35
C PRO A 122 -17.52 -2.99 2.01
N GLY A 123 -18.50 -2.09 2.17
CA GLY A 123 -19.81 -2.42 2.75
C GLY A 123 -20.62 -3.35 1.85
N LYS A 124 -20.66 -3.09 0.54
CA LYS A 124 -21.31 -3.95 -0.45
C LYS A 124 -20.63 -5.30 -0.57
N LEU A 125 -19.29 -5.34 -0.56
CA LEU A 125 -18.53 -6.58 -0.55
C LEU A 125 -18.89 -7.43 0.68
N MET A 126 -18.94 -6.82 1.87
CA MET A 126 -19.34 -7.50 3.10
C MET A 126 -20.75 -8.11 3.02
N VAL A 127 -21.74 -7.34 2.58
CA VAL A 127 -23.12 -7.81 2.43
C VAL A 127 -23.20 -9.00 1.46
N MET A 128 -22.43 -8.94 0.37
CA MET A 128 -22.35 -10.01 -0.62
C MET A 128 -21.73 -11.28 -0.03
N LEU A 129 -20.63 -11.17 0.70
CA LEU A 129 -19.98 -12.31 1.36
C LEU A 129 -20.94 -12.98 2.35
N MET A 130 -21.64 -12.20 3.16
CA MET A 130 -22.66 -12.72 4.09
C MET A 130 -23.84 -13.41 3.37
N THR A 131 -24.13 -13.02 2.13
CA THR A 131 -25.24 -13.59 1.35
C THR A 131 -24.87 -14.92 0.70
N TYR A 132 -23.63 -15.05 0.22
CA TYR A 132 -23.22 -16.16 -0.66
C TYR A 132 -22.25 -17.16 -0.04
N LEU A 133 -21.55 -16.82 1.05
CA LEU A 133 -20.74 -17.79 1.77
C LEU A 133 -21.60 -18.67 2.69
N PRO A 134 -21.39 -19.99 2.74
CA PRO A 134 -22.16 -20.88 3.60
C PRO A 134 -21.85 -20.65 5.10
N ASP A 135 -22.89 -20.75 5.94
CA ASP A 135 -22.71 -20.91 7.39
C ASP A 135 -21.95 -22.24 7.64
N GLY A 136 -20.71 -22.12 8.11
CA GLY A 136 -19.66 -23.12 7.91
C GLY A 136 -19.97 -24.58 8.28
N GLY A 137 -19.56 -25.49 7.38
CA GLY A 137 -19.45 -26.94 7.63
C GLY A 137 -18.61 -27.69 6.58
N TYR A 138 -17.73 -28.58 7.07
CA TYR A 138 -17.12 -29.80 6.45
C TYR A 138 -15.61 -29.90 6.08
N GLU A 139 -15.00 -30.89 6.75
CA GLU A 139 -13.90 -31.87 6.54
C GLU A 139 -12.52 -31.53 5.92
N VAL A 140 -11.45 -31.87 6.66
CA VAL A 140 -10.02 -31.56 6.44
C VAL A 140 -9.21 -32.83 6.07
N PRO A 141 -8.14 -32.77 5.25
CA PRO A 141 -7.28 -33.91 4.89
C PRO A 141 -6.35 -34.40 6.03
N ALA A 142 -5.71 -35.56 5.80
CA ALA A 142 -5.01 -36.39 6.80
C ALA A 142 -3.94 -35.70 7.68
N GLU A 143 -3.91 -36.05 8.97
CA GLU A 143 -3.20 -35.38 10.07
C GLU A 143 -1.67 -35.42 10.04
N ASP A 144 -1.04 -36.34 9.31
CA ASP A 144 0.38 -36.64 9.50
C ASP A 144 1.32 -35.71 8.70
N GLU A 145 0.90 -35.19 7.54
CA GLU A 145 1.70 -34.25 6.74
C GLU A 145 1.65 -32.82 7.30
N ARG A 146 0.52 -32.41 7.91
CA ARG A 146 0.36 -31.09 8.54
C ARG A 146 1.24 -30.88 9.76
N LYS A 147 1.45 -31.94 10.56
CA LYS A 147 2.23 -31.84 11.81
C LYS A 147 3.71 -31.51 11.53
N ILE A 148 4.24 -31.94 10.39
CA ILE A 148 5.63 -31.71 10.00
C ILE A 148 5.80 -30.26 9.51
N HIS A 149 4.95 -29.81 8.58
CA HIS A 149 4.98 -28.45 8.01
C HIS A 149 4.82 -27.36 9.09
N VAL A 150 3.83 -27.50 9.97
CA VAL A 150 3.58 -26.53 11.05
C VAL A 150 4.77 -26.44 12.02
N GLN A 151 5.48 -27.56 12.26
CA GLN A 151 6.67 -27.54 13.12
C GLN A 151 7.86 -26.80 12.48
N GLU A 152 8.07 -26.94 11.18
CA GLU A 152 9.13 -26.24 10.45
C GLU A 152 8.89 -24.73 10.44
N GLU A 153 7.66 -24.32 10.12
CA GLU A 153 7.26 -22.91 10.12
C GLU A 153 7.32 -22.29 11.52
N LEU A 154 6.85 -22.99 12.56
CA LEU A 154 7.01 -22.56 13.96
C LEU A 154 8.48 -22.37 14.36
N ALA A 155 9.40 -23.17 13.82
CA ALA A 155 10.82 -23.04 14.11
C ALA A 155 11.40 -21.75 13.52
N SER A 156 10.91 -21.34 12.34
CA SER A 156 11.33 -20.13 11.62
C SER A 156 10.87 -18.82 12.26
N LEU A 157 9.88 -18.87 13.16
CA LEU A 157 9.39 -17.68 13.85
C LEU A 157 10.44 -17.07 14.79
N PRO A 158 10.45 -15.73 14.94
CA PRO A 158 11.37 -15.04 15.85
C PRO A 158 11.23 -15.53 17.29
N ASP A 159 12.36 -15.72 17.99
CA ASP A 159 12.35 -16.28 19.36
C ASP A 159 11.61 -15.41 20.38
N TRP A 160 11.61 -14.09 20.20
CA TRP A 160 10.85 -13.19 21.06
C TRP A 160 9.33 -13.44 20.94
N LEU A 161 8.84 -13.83 19.75
CA LEU A 161 7.42 -14.09 19.52
C LEU A 161 6.97 -15.36 20.24
N LYS A 162 7.85 -16.37 20.35
CA LYS A 162 7.63 -17.61 21.13
C LYS A 162 7.44 -17.36 22.62
N THR A 163 7.83 -16.19 23.12
CA THR A 163 7.66 -15.81 24.52
C THR A 163 6.42 -14.95 24.80
N VAL A 164 5.66 -14.59 23.76
CA VAL A 164 4.46 -13.77 23.91
C VAL A 164 3.34 -14.61 24.52
N THR A 165 2.90 -14.22 25.72
CA THR A 165 1.77 -14.84 26.40
C THR A 165 0.45 -14.40 25.76
N GLY A 166 -0.47 -15.32 25.51
CA GLY A 166 -1.79 -15.02 24.93
C GLY A 166 -1.89 -15.19 23.42
N LEU A 167 -0.83 -15.68 22.76
CA LEU A 167 -0.84 -16.08 21.35
C LEU A 167 -0.51 -17.57 21.22
N ASP A 168 -1.43 -18.34 20.67
CA ASP A 168 -1.18 -19.70 20.20
C ASP A 168 -0.57 -19.64 18.80
N LEU A 169 0.76 -19.67 18.74
CA LEU A 169 1.51 -19.64 17.48
C LEU A 169 1.22 -20.86 16.60
N LYS A 170 0.87 -22.01 17.18
CA LYS A 170 0.57 -23.22 16.41
C LYS A 170 -0.75 -23.04 15.66
N SER A 171 -1.76 -22.57 16.37
CA SER A 171 -3.05 -22.19 15.80
C SER A 171 -2.86 -21.11 14.73
N GLY A 172 -2.08 -20.06 15.01
CA GLY A 172 -1.81 -18.98 14.05
C GLY A 172 -1.18 -19.45 12.73
N ILE A 173 -0.16 -20.31 12.80
CA ILE A 173 0.49 -20.90 11.62
C ILE A 173 -0.45 -21.86 10.88
N GLU A 174 -1.25 -22.65 11.59
CA GLU A 174 -2.26 -23.53 10.96
C GLU A 174 -3.29 -22.75 10.13
N HIS A 175 -3.58 -21.50 10.50
CA HIS A 175 -4.49 -20.64 9.75
C HIS A 175 -3.82 -19.86 8.60
N CYS A 176 -2.55 -19.48 8.76
CA CYS A 176 -1.81 -18.65 7.81
C CYS A 176 -0.89 -19.43 6.85
N ASP A 177 -0.73 -20.73 7.06
CA ASP A 177 0.06 -21.68 6.26
C ASP A 177 1.59 -21.48 6.30
N THR A 178 2.10 -20.23 6.31
CA THR A 178 3.53 -19.91 6.41
C THR A 178 3.86 -18.93 7.55
N ALA A 179 5.11 -18.93 8.01
CA ALA A 179 5.58 -18.00 9.01
C ALA A 179 5.64 -16.54 8.52
N SER A 180 5.86 -16.33 7.22
CA SER A 180 5.83 -15.00 6.61
C SER A 180 4.41 -14.42 6.66
N ASP A 181 3.43 -15.18 6.14
CA ASP A 181 2.03 -14.74 6.10
C ASP A 181 1.47 -14.53 7.50
N TYR A 182 1.89 -15.37 8.46
CA TYR A 182 1.55 -15.22 9.86
C TYR A 182 2.11 -13.92 10.46
N LEU A 183 3.37 -13.56 10.17
CA LEU A 183 3.98 -12.31 10.65
C LEU A 183 3.31 -11.07 10.03
N ASP A 184 2.95 -11.12 8.76
CA ASP A 184 2.24 -10.03 8.08
C ASP A 184 0.84 -9.84 8.67
N THR A 185 0.12 -10.95 8.86
CA THR A 185 -1.22 -10.95 9.50
C THR A 185 -1.14 -10.41 10.93
N LEU A 186 -0.13 -10.84 11.71
CA LEU A 186 0.08 -10.38 13.08
C LEU A 186 0.48 -8.89 13.14
N THR A 187 1.17 -8.38 12.12
CA THR A 187 1.53 -6.96 11.99
C THR A 187 0.29 -6.11 11.69
N VAL A 188 -0.56 -6.55 10.78
CA VAL A 188 -1.85 -5.88 10.49
C VAL A 188 -2.76 -5.91 11.72
N PHE A 189 -2.85 -7.06 12.39
CA PHE A 189 -3.57 -7.19 13.65
C PHE A 189 -3.09 -6.18 14.68
N ALA A 190 -1.78 -6.15 14.96
CA ALA A 190 -1.15 -5.23 15.91
C ALA A 190 -1.41 -3.76 15.56
N GLY A 191 -1.31 -3.38 14.28
CA GLY A 191 -1.55 -2.01 13.81
C GLY A 191 -3.00 -1.56 14.00
N SER A 192 -3.95 -2.49 13.88
CA SER A 192 -5.38 -2.21 14.03
C SER A 192 -5.90 -2.22 15.47
N ILE A 193 -5.08 -2.59 16.47
CA ILE A 193 -5.52 -2.75 17.87
C ILE A 193 -6.13 -1.46 18.41
N LYS A 194 -5.45 -0.33 18.22
CA LYS A 194 -5.87 0.96 18.77
C LYS A 194 -7.21 1.40 18.19
N GLU A 195 -7.31 1.49 16.87
CA GLU A 195 -8.52 1.92 16.17
C GLU A 195 -9.72 1.02 16.52
N LYS A 196 -9.57 -0.30 16.39
CA LYS A 196 -10.67 -1.24 16.66
C LYS A 196 -11.12 -1.22 18.11
N ALA A 197 -10.18 -1.08 19.06
CA ALA A 197 -10.51 -0.98 20.48
C ALA A 197 -11.29 0.31 20.77
N ASP A 198 -10.86 1.44 20.21
CA ASP A 198 -11.52 2.74 20.38
C ASP A 198 -12.93 2.74 19.76
N ASP A 199 -13.10 2.07 18.63
CA ASP A 199 -14.41 1.90 17.98
C ASP A 199 -15.36 1.03 18.81
N ILE A 200 -14.90 -0.09 19.36
CA ILE A 200 -15.70 -0.97 20.23
C ILE A 200 -16.14 -0.19 21.48
N GLU A 201 -15.23 0.55 22.11
CA GLU A 201 -15.52 1.38 23.28
C GLU A 201 -16.52 2.51 22.94
N ARG A 202 -16.34 3.17 21.79
CA ARG A 202 -17.23 4.23 21.34
C ARG A 202 -18.65 3.70 21.11
N PHE A 203 -18.79 2.62 20.34
CA PHE A 203 -20.12 2.07 20.01
C PHE A 203 -20.83 1.48 21.23
N GLU A 204 -20.10 0.94 22.20
CA GLU A 204 -20.67 0.52 23.49
C GLU A 204 -21.21 1.73 24.27
N ARG A 205 -20.42 2.79 24.41
CA ARG A 205 -20.82 4.01 25.13
C ARG A 205 -22.01 4.72 24.47
N GLU A 206 -22.08 4.68 23.15
CA GLU A 206 -23.18 5.24 22.36
C GLU A 206 -24.40 4.31 22.29
N GLU A 207 -24.32 3.12 22.89
CA GLU A 207 -25.36 2.07 22.82
C GLU A 207 -25.74 1.72 21.37
N ASN A 208 -24.81 1.86 20.43
CA ASN A 208 -24.99 1.50 19.03
C ASN A 208 -24.72 0.00 18.84
N TRP A 209 -25.62 -0.82 19.38
CA TRP A 209 -25.50 -2.27 19.42
C TRP A 209 -25.26 -2.95 18.06
N PRO A 210 -25.89 -2.51 16.94
CA PRO A 210 -25.59 -3.08 15.63
C PRO A 210 -24.13 -2.89 15.21
N MET A 211 -23.58 -1.68 15.37
CA MET A 211 -22.19 -1.38 15.02
C MET A 211 -21.21 -2.01 16.01
N TYR A 212 -21.59 -2.07 17.29
CA TYR A 212 -20.83 -2.76 18.33
C TYR A 212 -20.66 -4.25 18.00
N LEU A 213 -21.78 -4.95 17.74
CA LEU A 213 -21.78 -6.38 17.39
C LEU A 213 -20.96 -6.65 16.14
N LEU A 214 -21.03 -5.77 15.13
CA LEU A 214 -20.21 -5.88 13.92
C LEU A 214 -18.70 -5.78 14.24
N ARG A 215 -18.29 -4.81 15.06
CA ARG A 215 -16.89 -4.64 15.43
C ARG A 215 -16.37 -5.80 16.28
N VAL A 216 -17.19 -6.31 17.21
CA VAL A 216 -16.87 -7.48 18.02
C VAL A 216 -16.77 -8.75 17.16
N HIS A 217 -17.70 -8.95 16.22
CA HIS A 217 -17.66 -10.07 15.27
C HIS A 217 -16.39 -10.06 14.41
N SER A 218 -16.03 -8.89 13.87
CA SER A 218 -14.78 -8.74 13.11
C SER A 218 -13.55 -9.04 13.96
N LEU A 219 -13.49 -8.54 15.19
CA LEU A 219 -12.39 -8.80 16.11
C LEU A 219 -12.27 -10.29 16.44
N LYS A 220 -13.39 -10.99 16.70
CA LYS A 220 -13.41 -12.44 16.96
C LYS A 220 -12.68 -13.22 15.87
N SER A 221 -13.01 -12.96 14.61
CA SER A 221 -12.43 -13.69 13.47
C SER A 221 -10.94 -13.41 13.30
N VAL A 222 -10.52 -12.15 13.38
CA VAL A 222 -9.09 -11.79 13.24
C VAL A 222 -8.27 -12.28 14.44
N ALA A 223 -8.83 -12.23 15.65
CA ALA A 223 -8.17 -12.76 16.85
C ALA A 223 -7.96 -14.29 16.75
N ARG A 224 -8.95 -15.03 16.22
CA ARG A 224 -8.81 -16.47 15.97
C ARG A 224 -7.72 -16.77 14.94
N LEU A 225 -7.69 -16.00 13.85
CA LEU A 225 -6.72 -16.13 12.76
C LEU A 225 -5.27 -16.01 13.26
N VAL A 226 -5.00 -15.07 14.17
CA VAL A 226 -3.66 -14.85 14.73
C VAL A 226 -3.35 -15.72 15.97
N GLY A 227 -4.26 -16.62 16.37
CA GLY A 227 -4.09 -17.45 17.57
C GLY A 227 -4.29 -16.70 18.89
N ALA A 228 -4.93 -15.53 18.89
CA ALA A 228 -5.30 -14.78 20.09
C ALA A 228 -6.61 -15.33 20.70
N ASP A 229 -6.62 -16.60 21.06
CA ASP A 229 -7.85 -17.34 21.36
C ASP A 229 -8.64 -16.79 22.55
N SER A 230 -7.97 -16.33 23.59
CA SER A 230 -8.63 -15.70 24.75
C SER A 230 -9.42 -14.43 24.35
N VAL A 231 -8.86 -13.62 23.45
CA VAL A 231 -9.52 -12.41 22.92
C VAL A 231 -10.71 -12.80 22.02
N ALA A 232 -10.51 -13.80 21.16
CA ALA A 232 -11.57 -14.30 20.29
C ALA A 232 -12.74 -14.91 21.08
N ASP A 233 -12.47 -15.64 22.17
CA ASP A 233 -13.51 -16.22 23.03
C ASP A 233 -14.29 -15.14 23.78
N LYS A 234 -13.62 -14.12 24.31
CA LYS A 234 -14.28 -12.97 24.94
C LYS A 234 -15.13 -12.18 23.95
N ALA A 235 -14.66 -12.03 22.70
CA ALA A 235 -15.45 -11.43 21.64
C ALA A 235 -16.68 -12.28 21.28
N ALA A 236 -16.56 -13.61 21.28
CA ALA A 236 -17.69 -14.52 21.08
C ALA A 236 -18.74 -14.42 22.21
N ASP A 237 -18.29 -14.34 23.47
CA ASP A 237 -19.17 -14.13 24.63
C ASP A 237 -19.95 -12.80 24.53
N LEU A 238 -19.26 -11.74 24.07
CA LEU A 238 -19.85 -10.42 23.85
C LEU A 238 -20.86 -10.39 22.70
N GLU A 239 -20.56 -11.07 21.61
CA GLU A 239 -21.47 -11.24 20.49
C GLU A 239 -22.74 -11.98 20.92
N TYR A 240 -22.59 -13.05 21.70
CA TYR A 240 -23.72 -13.79 22.25
C TYR A 240 -24.56 -12.92 23.21
N ALA A 241 -23.91 -12.25 24.17
CA ALA A 241 -24.61 -11.38 25.13
C ALA A 241 -25.35 -10.22 24.43
N GLY A 242 -24.73 -9.60 23.41
CA GLY A 242 -25.38 -8.55 22.63
C GLY A 242 -26.54 -9.08 21.78
N ALA A 243 -26.42 -10.29 21.19
CA ALA A 243 -27.53 -10.93 20.48
C ALA A 243 -28.72 -11.28 21.42
N GLN A 244 -28.44 -11.65 22.67
CA GLN A 244 -29.45 -11.86 23.71
C GLN A 244 -29.95 -10.57 24.36
N HIS A 245 -29.47 -9.40 23.92
CA HIS A 245 -29.82 -8.07 24.45
C HIS A 245 -29.48 -7.91 25.95
N GLU A 246 -28.47 -8.63 26.44
CA GLU A 246 -27.99 -8.57 27.83
C GLU A 246 -26.98 -7.42 28.01
N TYR A 247 -27.39 -6.17 27.73
CA TYR A 247 -26.47 -5.04 27.62
C TYR A 247 -25.72 -4.71 28.92
N ALA A 248 -26.32 -4.95 30.09
CA ALA A 248 -25.62 -4.83 31.37
C ALA A 248 -24.40 -5.77 31.48
N LEU A 249 -24.50 -6.97 30.90
CA LEU A 249 -23.40 -7.91 30.81
C LEU A 249 -22.38 -7.48 29.74
N VAL A 250 -22.86 -6.97 28.60
CA VAL A 250 -22.01 -6.42 27.53
C VAL A 250 -21.06 -5.35 28.08
N HIS A 251 -21.56 -4.36 28.83
CA HIS A 251 -20.72 -3.31 29.43
C HIS A 251 -19.56 -3.88 30.27
N VAL A 252 -19.84 -4.90 31.10
CA VAL A 252 -18.83 -5.52 31.97
C VAL A 252 -17.80 -6.33 31.18
N LEU A 253 -18.26 -7.05 30.16
CA LEU A 253 -17.40 -7.89 29.34
C LEU A 253 -16.55 -7.06 28.35
N THR A 254 -17.07 -5.94 27.83
CA THR A 254 -16.33 -5.02 26.94
C THR A 254 -15.06 -4.54 27.62
N LEU A 255 -15.14 -4.12 28.89
CA LEU A 255 -13.96 -3.67 29.64
C LEU A 255 -12.88 -4.75 29.73
N LYS A 256 -13.28 -6.00 30.00
CA LYS A 256 -12.35 -7.14 30.10
C LYS A 256 -11.71 -7.51 28.76
N LEU A 257 -12.48 -7.43 27.68
CA LEU A 257 -11.98 -7.63 26.33
C LEU A 257 -10.96 -6.55 25.98
N LEU A 258 -11.31 -5.27 26.17
CA LEU A 258 -10.46 -4.14 25.81
C LEU A 258 -9.16 -4.09 26.60
N GLU A 259 -9.17 -4.47 27.89
CA GLU A 259 -7.98 -4.56 28.72
C GLU A 259 -6.96 -5.56 28.16
N GLU A 260 -7.42 -6.76 27.79
CA GLU A 260 -6.55 -7.77 27.20
C GLU A 260 -6.13 -7.39 25.77
N TYR A 261 -7.08 -6.95 24.94
CA TYR A 261 -6.82 -6.63 23.54
C TYR A 261 -5.81 -5.47 23.39
N ARG A 262 -6.01 -4.38 24.14
CA ARG A 262 -5.02 -3.28 24.20
C ARG A 262 -3.71 -3.73 24.86
N GLY A 263 -3.79 -4.64 25.84
CA GLY A 263 -2.64 -5.23 26.51
C GLY A 263 -1.70 -5.97 25.57
N MET A 264 -2.22 -6.60 24.52
CA MET A 264 -1.43 -7.29 23.49
C MET A 264 -0.47 -6.36 22.76
N LEU A 265 -0.82 -5.07 22.59
CA LEU A 265 0.01 -4.10 21.90
C LEU A 265 1.41 -3.99 22.53
N LYS A 266 1.51 -4.06 23.86
CA LYS A 266 2.80 -4.01 24.57
C LYS A 266 3.77 -5.11 24.15
N PHE A 267 3.25 -6.26 23.75
CA PHE A 267 4.03 -7.41 23.33
C PHE A 267 4.28 -7.44 21.82
N LEU A 268 3.38 -6.81 21.05
CA LEU A 268 3.43 -6.75 19.58
C LEU A 268 4.03 -5.44 19.04
N GLU A 269 4.33 -4.48 19.91
CA GLU A 269 5.02 -3.22 19.58
C GLU A 269 6.32 -3.47 18.80
N ASN A 270 7.02 -4.58 19.05
CA ASN A 270 8.24 -4.95 18.31
C ASN A 270 7.99 -5.20 16.81
N LEU A 271 6.78 -5.64 16.41
CA LEU A 271 6.39 -5.77 15.00
C LEU A 271 6.17 -4.40 14.36
N LEU A 272 5.51 -3.50 15.10
CA LEU A 272 5.26 -2.12 14.67
C LEU A 272 6.57 -1.32 14.60
N MET A 273 7.52 -1.58 15.51
CA MET A 273 8.86 -1.01 15.52
C MET A 273 9.75 -1.52 14.38
N LYS A 274 9.43 -2.67 13.75
CA LYS A 274 10.12 -3.15 12.53
C LYS A 274 9.66 -2.41 11.29
N LYS A 275 8.36 -2.10 11.15
CA LYS A 275 7.83 -1.22 10.09
C LYS A 275 8.39 0.20 10.22
N VAL A 276 8.46 0.70 11.46
CA VAL A 276 9.09 1.99 11.79
C VAL A 276 10.62 1.96 11.65
N LYS A 277 11.31 0.81 11.72
CA LYS A 277 12.75 0.72 11.42
C LYS A 277 13.06 0.64 9.93
N GLN A 278 12.14 0.09 9.12
CA GLN A 278 12.19 0.20 7.67
C GLN A 278 11.80 1.61 7.17
N GLU A 279 10.97 2.34 7.90
CA GLU A 279 10.58 3.73 7.56
C GLU A 279 11.38 4.81 8.32
N ARG A 280 12.22 4.46 9.31
CA ARG A 280 13.14 5.37 10.03
C ARG A 280 14.61 5.04 9.80
N SER A 281 15.04 4.84 8.56
CA SER A 281 16.43 5.19 8.23
C SER A 281 16.54 6.72 8.16
N SER A 282 16.43 7.37 9.31
CA SER A 282 16.96 8.72 9.55
C SER A 282 18.45 8.62 9.91
N GLN A 283 19.18 7.73 9.24
CA GLN A 283 20.62 7.85 9.08
C GLN A 283 20.87 8.11 7.61
N ARG A 284 21.78 9.02 7.31
CA ARG A 284 22.17 9.31 5.93
C ARG A 284 22.81 8.06 5.34
N ALA A 285 22.02 7.15 4.79
CA ALA A 285 22.49 5.84 4.38
C ALA A 285 23.14 5.93 2.99
N ILE A 286 24.31 5.33 2.83
CA ILE A 286 25.03 5.23 1.54
C ILE A 286 25.27 3.76 1.25
N LEU A 287 24.90 3.29 0.06
CA LEU A 287 25.21 1.94 -0.38
C LEU A 287 26.61 1.91 -1.00
N PHE A 288 27.55 1.24 -0.34
CA PHE A 288 28.90 1.03 -0.86
C PHE A 288 29.01 -0.38 -1.47
N ILE A 289 29.24 -0.43 -2.79
CA ILE A 289 29.33 -1.67 -3.56
C ILE A 289 30.79 -1.93 -3.91
N GLY A 290 31.38 -2.99 -3.36
CA GLY A 290 32.78 -3.33 -3.57
C GLY A 290 33.33 -4.26 -2.48
N ASP A 291 34.65 -4.42 -2.44
CA ASP A 291 35.31 -5.21 -1.39
C ASP A 291 35.26 -4.47 -0.04
N ASP A 292 34.65 -5.09 0.96
CA ASP A 292 34.48 -4.58 2.32
C ASP A 292 35.75 -4.70 3.18
N ASN A 293 36.76 -5.46 2.75
CA ASN A 293 37.97 -5.72 3.54
C ASN A 293 39.18 -4.81 3.20
N GLY A 294 39.08 -4.02 2.12
CA GLY A 294 40.14 -3.14 1.66
C GLY A 294 40.49 -2.01 2.62
N ILE A 295 41.77 -1.59 2.66
CA ILE A 295 42.21 -0.39 3.42
C ILE A 295 41.48 0.85 2.92
N VAL A 296 41.26 0.94 1.60
CA VAL A 296 40.58 2.08 0.96
C VAL A 296 39.09 2.10 1.32
N SER A 297 38.43 0.93 1.30
CA SER A 297 37.03 0.77 1.71
C SER A 297 36.82 1.26 3.14
N ARG A 298 37.63 0.77 4.09
CA ARG A 298 37.61 1.26 5.48
C ARG A 298 37.91 2.76 5.62
N GLY A 299 38.79 3.31 4.78
CA GLY A 299 39.08 4.74 4.75
C GLY A 299 37.86 5.57 4.34
N ILE A 300 37.15 5.14 3.29
CA ILE A 300 35.90 5.76 2.83
C ILE A 300 34.83 5.66 3.91
N THR A 301 34.60 4.46 4.46
CA THR A 301 33.61 4.23 5.52
C THR A 301 33.84 5.13 6.72
N ASN A 302 35.05 5.15 7.28
CA ASN A 302 35.37 5.97 8.44
C ASN A 302 35.16 7.46 8.17
N SER A 303 35.48 7.93 6.96
CA SER A 303 35.30 9.34 6.58
C SER A 303 33.82 9.72 6.48
N LEU A 304 33.00 8.84 5.91
CA LEU A 304 31.57 9.08 5.75
C LEU A 304 30.83 8.95 7.10
N GLU A 305 31.17 7.96 7.92
CA GLU A 305 30.60 7.81 9.26
C GLU A 305 30.93 9.00 10.17
N HIS A 306 32.12 9.59 10.03
CA HIS A 306 32.48 10.82 10.76
C HIS A 306 31.59 12.02 10.38
N GLU A 307 31.12 12.08 9.14
CA GLU A 307 30.17 13.09 8.64
C GLU A 307 28.69 12.70 8.89
N GLY A 308 28.44 11.64 9.66
CA GLY A 308 27.11 11.22 10.09
C GLY A 308 26.35 10.33 9.10
N PHE A 309 27.05 9.75 8.12
CA PHE A 309 26.47 8.75 7.23
C PHE A 309 26.49 7.34 7.83
N HIS A 310 25.53 6.50 7.43
CA HIS A 310 25.57 5.07 7.66
C HIS A 310 25.96 4.36 6.36
N VAL A 311 27.10 3.67 6.33
CA VAL A 311 27.58 3.00 5.12
C VAL A 311 27.15 1.54 5.13
N ILE A 312 26.30 1.17 4.17
CA ILE A 312 25.83 -0.20 3.96
C ILE A 312 26.77 -0.85 2.94
N HIS A 313 27.57 -1.82 3.40
CA HIS A 313 28.50 -2.53 2.53
C HIS A 313 27.83 -3.70 1.82
N VAL A 314 27.97 -3.72 0.50
CA VAL A 314 27.44 -4.77 -0.37
C VAL A 314 28.56 -5.28 -1.26
N LYS A 315 28.62 -6.61 -1.38
CA LYS A 315 29.56 -7.26 -2.29
C LYS A 315 29.20 -6.94 -3.74
N ASP A 316 30.22 -6.81 -4.57
CA ASP A 316 30.12 -6.60 -6.01
C ASP A 316 29.57 -7.86 -6.74
N ILE A 317 28.31 -8.20 -6.45
CA ILE A 317 27.58 -9.38 -6.95
C ILE A 317 26.15 -8.92 -7.30
N PRO A 318 25.69 -9.05 -8.56
CA PRO A 318 24.39 -8.52 -9.01
C PRO A 318 23.20 -8.90 -8.11
N GLU A 319 23.06 -10.18 -7.77
CA GLU A 319 21.96 -10.69 -6.96
C GLU A 319 21.94 -10.08 -5.55
N VAL A 320 23.12 -9.86 -4.95
CA VAL A 320 23.23 -9.25 -3.63
C VAL A 320 22.89 -7.77 -3.71
N ILE A 321 23.39 -7.06 -4.74
CA ILE A 321 23.11 -5.63 -4.95
C ILE A 321 21.60 -5.38 -5.10
N LEU A 322 20.88 -6.21 -5.84
CA LEU A 322 19.43 -6.08 -6.05
C LEU A 322 18.63 -6.21 -4.75
N ASN A 323 19.08 -7.04 -3.80
CA ASN A 323 18.42 -7.18 -2.48
C ASN A 323 18.55 -5.92 -1.62
N HIS A 324 19.48 -5.02 -1.94
CA HIS A 324 19.71 -3.76 -1.25
C HIS A 324 19.25 -2.53 -2.06
N ARG A 325 18.48 -2.74 -3.14
CA ARG A 325 17.98 -1.68 -4.03
C ARG A 325 17.20 -0.59 -3.28
N ALA A 326 16.48 -0.94 -2.22
CA ALA A 326 15.65 -0.02 -1.43
C ALA A 326 16.41 0.70 -0.29
N ASP A 327 17.66 0.34 -0.01
CA ASP A 327 18.32 0.74 1.24
C ASP A 327 18.97 2.14 1.19
N SER A 328 19.23 2.69 0.01
CA SER A 328 19.81 4.03 -0.17
C SER A 328 19.58 4.60 -1.58
N ASP A 329 19.49 5.93 -1.68
CA ASP A 329 19.42 6.67 -2.94
C ASP A 329 20.79 7.18 -3.42
N VAL A 330 21.84 7.00 -2.61
CA VAL A 330 23.22 7.37 -2.95
C VAL A 330 24.09 6.11 -2.97
N LEU A 331 24.61 5.80 -4.15
CA LEU A 331 25.40 4.61 -4.44
C LEU A 331 26.86 5.00 -4.68
N ILE A 332 27.78 4.31 -4.02
CA ILE A 332 29.21 4.32 -4.34
C ILE A 332 29.56 2.95 -4.90
N TYR A 333 29.89 2.89 -6.19
CA TYR A 333 30.41 1.68 -6.81
C TYR A 333 31.93 1.74 -6.89
N TYR A 334 32.57 0.77 -6.26
CA TYR A 334 34.00 0.50 -6.31
C TYR A 334 34.20 -0.75 -7.17
N PRO A 335 34.43 -0.61 -8.49
CA PRO A 335 34.46 -1.76 -9.39
C PRO A 335 35.56 -2.73 -9.02
N SER A 336 35.25 -4.03 -9.08
CA SER A 336 36.20 -5.11 -8.85
C SER A 336 35.98 -6.26 -9.83
N GLY A 337 37.01 -7.06 -10.07
CA GLY A 337 36.92 -8.20 -10.99
C GLY A 337 37.42 -7.88 -12.41
N ASP A 338 36.96 -8.66 -13.39
CA ASP A 338 37.33 -8.49 -14.79
C ASP A 338 36.43 -7.48 -15.52
N ASN A 339 36.84 -7.08 -16.73
CA ASN A 339 36.11 -6.08 -17.51
C ASN A 339 34.67 -6.49 -17.84
N ASP A 340 34.37 -7.78 -17.95
CA ASP A 340 33.02 -8.24 -18.30
C ASP A 340 32.10 -8.18 -17.07
N HIS A 341 32.61 -8.55 -15.90
CA HIS A 341 31.90 -8.37 -14.63
C HIS A 341 31.60 -6.91 -14.35
N ILE A 342 32.61 -6.03 -14.47
CA ILE A 342 32.44 -4.58 -14.28
C ILE A 342 31.34 -4.06 -15.20
N LYS A 343 31.30 -4.52 -16.45
CA LYS A 343 30.28 -4.10 -17.41
C LYS A 343 28.86 -4.50 -17.03
N VAL A 344 28.69 -5.74 -16.56
CA VAL A 344 27.38 -6.26 -16.14
C VAL A 344 26.84 -5.45 -14.96
N VAL A 345 27.67 -5.26 -13.93
CA VAL A 345 27.25 -4.53 -12.71
C VAL A 345 27.00 -3.05 -13.01
N SER A 346 27.86 -2.40 -13.80
CA SER A 346 27.64 -1.01 -14.22
C SER A 346 26.36 -0.83 -15.02
N THR A 347 25.98 -1.81 -15.86
CA THR A 347 24.72 -1.76 -16.61
C THR A 347 23.51 -1.85 -15.69
N MET A 348 23.51 -2.83 -14.79
CA MET A 348 22.45 -3.00 -13.80
C MET A 348 22.31 -1.77 -12.89
N LEU A 349 23.43 -1.19 -12.46
CA LEU A 349 23.41 0.02 -11.63
C LEU A 349 22.88 1.24 -12.38
N ALA A 350 23.21 1.39 -13.66
CA ALA A 350 22.67 2.47 -14.48
C ALA A 350 21.15 2.35 -14.66
N GLU A 351 20.64 1.14 -14.91
CA GLU A 351 19.20 0.83 -14.96
C GLU A 351 18.52 1.15 -13.61
N MET A 352 19.12 0.72 -12.49
CA MET A 352 18.62 1.03 -11.14
C MET A 352 18.56 2.54 -10.88
N CYS A 353 19.58 3.30 -11.30
CA CYS A 353 19.58 4.75 -11.12
C CYS A 353 18.52 5.45 -11.96
N HIS A 354 18.23 4.93 -13.15
CA HIS A 354 17.19 5.48 -14.02
C HIS A 354 15.79 5.19 -13.49
N ASP A 355 15.53 3.95 -13.05
CA ASP A 355 14.22 3.51 -12.59
C ASP A 355 13.83 4.15 -11.25
N ASP A 356 14.80 4.34 -10.35
CA ASP A 356 14.56 4.71 -8.95
C ASP A 356 15.05 6.12 -8.58
N ASP A 357 15.49 6.93 -9.55
CA ASP A 357 16.04 8.29 -9.34
C ASP A 357 17.25 8.31 -8.35
N LYS A 358 18.15 7.34 -8.47
CA LYS A 358 19.33 7.21 -7.58
C LYS A 358 20.56 7.91 -8.13
N THR A 359 21.44 8.33 -7.23
CA THR A 359 22.74 8.92 -7.57
C THR A 359 23.85 7.89 -7.51
N LEU A 360 24.55 7.67 -8.63
CA LEU A 360 25.72 6.79 -8.71
C LEU A 360 27.03 7.56 -8.73
N CYS A 361 27.96 7.16 -7.87
CA CYS A 361 29.35 7.62 -7.86
C CYS A 361 30.29 6.45 -8.11
N LEU A 362 31.30 6.66 -8.96
CA LEU A 362 32.34 5.65 -9.20
C LEU A 362 33.61 5.99 -8.43
N ALA A 363 34.20 5.02 -7.75
CA ALA A 363 35.44 5.18 -7.01
C ALA A 363 36.43 4.05 -7.29
N GLY A 364 37.74 4.34 -7.33
CA GLY A 364 38.76 3.30 -7.48
C GLY A 364 39.83 3.59 -8.53
N ASP A 365 40.30 2.53 -9.17
CA ASP A 365 41.41 2.60 -10.13
C ASP A 365 40.93 3.19 -11.48
N PRO A 366 41.72 4.07 -12.13
CA PRO A 366 41.26 4.81 -13.31
C PRO A 366 40.76 3.94 -14.47
N LEU A 367 41.39 2.77 -14.69
CA LEU A 367 41.04 1.85 -15.76
C LEU A 367 39.69 1.16 -15.52
N ASP A 368 39.41 0.81 -14.26
CA ASP A 368 38.17 0.16 -13.87
C ASP A 368 37.00 1.15 -13.92
N ILE A 369 37.24 2.40 -13.50
CA ILE A 369 36.29 3.51 -13.65
C ILE A 369 35.98 3.76 -15.13
N GLU A 370 36.98 3.76 -16.00
CA GLU A 370 36.79 3.95 -17.44
C GLU A 370 35.95 2.81 -18.03
N THR A 371 36.24 1.57 -17.65
CA THR A 371 35.48 0.39 -18.06
C THR A 371 34.01 0.46 -17.60
N ALA A 372 33.76 0.91 -16.37
CA ALA A 372 32.42 1.11 -15.82
C ALA A 372 31.64 2.25 -16.53
N ARG A 373 32.34 3.29 -17.00
CA ARG A 373 31.74 4.48 -17.62
C ARG A 373 31.37 4.29 -19.10
N ASP A 374 32.10 3.47 -19.84
CA ASP A 374 32.00 3.40 -21.31
C ASP A 374 30.70 2.77 -21.88
N ILE A 375 29.82 2.23 -21.03
CA ILE A 375 28.65 1.43 -21.46
C ILE A 375 27.35 2.24 -21.48
N HIS A 376 27.17 3.12 -20.50
CA HIS A 376 26.00 4.00 -20.37
C HIS A 376 26.53 5.41 -20.33
N GLY A 377 26.39 6.12 -21.44
CA GLY A 377 26.94 7.46 -21.59
C GLY A 377 26.53 8.34 -20.42
N SER A 378 27.48 8.64 -19.53
CA SER A 378 27.68 9.81 -18.65
C SER A 378 26.50 10.40 -17.83
N ASP A 379 25.26 10.00 -18.05
CA ASP A 379 24.07 10.74 -17.64
C ASP A 379 23.61 10.36 -16.22
N CYS A 380 23.95 9.16 -15.73
CA CYS A 380 23.60 8.66 -14.40
C CYS A 380 24.75 8.75 -13.36
N ILE A 381 25.96 9.12 -13.79
CA ILE A 381 27.15 9.19 -12.91
C ILE A 381 27.35 10.61 -12.40
N ALA A 382 27.16 10.82 -11.10
CA ALA A 382 27.27 12.15 -10.50
C ALA A 382 28.71 12.59 -10.23
N ALA A 383 29.61 11.66 -9.88
CA ALA A 383 31.02 11.94 -9.64
C ALA A 383 31.94 10.72 -9.85
N LEU A 384 33.22 11.04 -10.09
CA LEU A 384 34.31 10.08 -10.25
C LEU A 384 35.41 10.36 -9.21
N TYR A 385 35.76 9.35 -8.41
CA TYR A 385 36.78 9.40 -7.37
C TYR A 385 37.94 8.46 -7.69
N GLN A 386 38.91 8.96 -8.42
CA GLN A 386 40.11 8.19 -8.80
C GLN A 386 41.12 8.14 -7.64
N ARG A 387 41.88 7.05 -7.56
CA ARG A 387 43.00 6.94 -6.62
C ARG A 387 44.13 7.93 -6.95
N PRO A 388 44.75 8.58 -5.93
CA PRO A 388 44.38 8.56 -4.51
C PRO A 388 43.08 9.36 -4.24
N ILE A 389 42.15 8.74 -3.52
CA ILE A 389 40.81 9.33 -3.26
C ILE A 389 40.94 10.43 -2.20
N ASN A 390 40.42 11.62 -2.51
CA ASN A 390 40.26 12.70 -1.54
C ASN A 390 38.99 12.47 -0.71
N LEU A 391 39.15 11.92 0.49
CA LEU A 391 38.06 11.53 1.37
C LEU A 391 37.24 12.73 1.88
N ASP A 392 37.88 13.86 2.19
CA ASP A 392 37.20 15.08 2.64
C ASP A 392 36.27 15.62 1.56
N LYS A 393 36.78 15.67 0.31
CA LYS A 393 35.98 16.08 -0.85
C LYS A 393 34.83 15.09 -1.09
N MET A 394 35.11 13.79 -1.05
CA MET A 394 34.09 12.76 -1.24
C MET A 394 32.96 12.90 -0.22
N ALA A 395 33.29 13.07 1.07
CA ALA A 395 32.29 13.22 2.11
C ALA A 395 31.46 14.51 1.96
N ALA A 396 32.09 15.63 1.56
CA ALA A 396 31.38 16.88 1.25
C ALA A 396 30.45 16.75 0.03
N ASP A 397 30.91 16.08 -1.02
CA ASP A 397 30.10 15.81 -2.22
C ASP A 397 28.92 14.87 -1.85
N MET A 398 29.14 13.83 -1.03
CA MET A 398 28.06 12.96 -0.52
C MET A 398 27.05 13.73 0.31
N ALA A 399 27.48 14.70 1.13
CA ALA A 399 26.56 15.61 1.81
C ALA A 399 25.75 16.44 0.82
N GLY A 400 26.37 16.95 -0.24
CA GLY A 400 25.66 17.64 -1.32
C GLY A 400 24.64 16.75 -2.04
N TYR A 401 24.99 15.52 -2.41
CA TYR A 401 24.07 14.58 -3.06
C TYR A 401 22.95 14.13 -2.13
N TYR A 402 23.27 13.88 -0.86
CA TYR A 402 22.27 13.56 0.13
C TYR A 402 21.37 14.76 0.42
N ASP A 403 21.88 15.99 0.38
CA ASP A 403 21.08 17.20 0.53
C ASP A 403 20.27 17.51 -0.75
N MET A 404 20.69 17.04 -1.94
CA MET A 404 19.87 17.04 -3.15
C MET A 404 18.71 16.06 -3.04
N HIS A 405 18.94 14.87 -2.49
CA HIS A 405 17.91 13.87 -2.18
C HIS A 405 17.04 14.26 -0.98
N ALA A 406 17.60 14.88 0.05
CA ALA A 406 16.87 15.47 1.18
C ALA A 406 16.18 16.79 0.79
N GLY A 407 16.58 17.40 -0.33
CA GLY A 407 15.82 18.47 -1.01
C GLY A 407 14.51 17.95 -1.61
N ASN A 408 14.37 16.63 -1.78
CA ASN A 408 13.11 15.93 -2.03
C ASN A 408 12.29 15.71 -0.73
N ASP A 409 12.90 16.00 0.43
CA ASP A 409 12.31 16.01 1.78
C ASP A 409 12.18 17.45 2.33
N ARG A 410 12.09 18.46 1.45
CA ARG A 410 11.45 19.71 1.87
C ARG A 410 9.98 19.40 2.11
N MET A 411 9.48 19.71 3.31
CA MET A 411 8.03 19.72 3.58
C MET A 411 7.34 20.50 2.46
N ARG A 412 6.64 19.77 1.57
CA ARG A 412 6.08 20.34 0.34
C ARG A 412 5.15 21.48 0.71
N THR A 413 5.25 22.58 0.00
CA THR A 413 4.41 23.74 0.30
C THR A 413 3.08 23.61 -0.44
N ILE A 414 1.99 23.44 0.29
CA ILE A 414 0.63 23.40 -0.26
C ILE A 414 -0.01 24.78 -0.01
N LEU A 415 -0.47 25.42 -1.08
CA LEU A 415 -1.29 26.63 -0.99
C LEU A 415 -2.76 26.23 -1.01
N VAL A 416 -3.47 26.44 0.10
CA VAL A 416 -4.93 26.21 0.19
C VAL A 416 -5.66 27.52 -0.04
N ILE A 417 -6.60 27.53 -0.99
CA ILE A 417 -7.35 28.72 -1.40
C ILE A 417 -8.84 28.42 -1.25
N ASP A 418 -9.50 29.11 -0.33
CA ASP A 418 -10.91 28.94 0.00
C ASP A 418 -11.41 30.22 0.67
N ASP A 419 -12.64 30.67 0.43
CA ASP A 419 -13.19 31.84 1.12
C ASP A 419 -13.76 31.50 2.51
N ASP A 420 -13.95 30.21 2.82
CA ASP A 420 -14.34 29.72 4.14
C ASP A 420 -13.12 29.64 5.09
N THR A 421 -13.06 30.56 6.04
CA THR A 421 -11.97 30.63 7.03
C THR A 421 -11.95 29.44 7.99
N ASP A 422 -13.10 28.85 8.31
CA ASP A 422 -13.15 27.67 9.20
C ASP A 422 -12.58 26.45 8.48
N PHE A 423 -12.90 26.30 7.19
CA PHE A 423 -12.32 25.26 6.34
C PHE A 423 -10.80 25.41 6.20
N LEU A 424 -10.29 26.62 5.96
CA LEU A 424 -8.84 26.88 5.91
C LEU A 424 -8.14 26.49 7.21
N HIS A 425 -8.70 26.83 8.37
CA HIS A 425 -8.12 26.45 9.66
C HIS A 425 -8.11 24.94 9.90
N ILE A 426 -9.14 24.22 9.43
CA ILE A 426 -9.18 22.76 9.48
C ILE A 426 -8.09 22.17 8.57
N MET A 427 -7.96 22.66 7.34
CA MET A 427 -6.93 22.21 6.40
C MET A 427 -5.51 22.49 6.90
N GLU A 428 -5.28 23.70 7.43
CA GLU A 428 -4.00 24.06 8.05
C GLU A 428 -3.65 23.09 9.19
N ARG A 429 -4.60 22.82 10.10
CA ARG A 429 -4.39 21.89 11.21
C ARG A 429 -4.15 20.45 10.77
N TRP A 430 -4.82 19.99 9.72
CA TRP A 430 -4.71 18.63 9.19
C TRP A 430 -3.40 18.40 8.47
N LEU A 431 -2.95 19.39 7.68
CA LEU A 431 -1.83 19.23 6.77
C LEU A 431 -0.49 19.69 7.35
N SER A 432 -0.48 20.55 8.38
CA SER A 432 0.75 21.14 8.94
C SER A 432 1.72 20.11 9.55
N ASP A 433 1.24 18.92 9.93
CA ASP A 433 2.09 17.85 10.45
C ASP A 433 2.92 17.18 9.33
N TYR A 434 2.52 17.33 8.06
CA TYR A 434 3.08 16.64 6.89
C TYR A 434 3.56 17.58 5.76
N TYR A 435 3.05 18.82 5.72
CA TYR A 435 3.31 19.80 4.66
C TYR A 435 3.50 21.20 5.24
N ASN A 436 4.18 22.07 4.48
CA ASN A 436 4.13 23.50 4.74
C ASN A 436 2.83 24.06 4.16
N VAL A 437 1.91 24.53 5.00
CA VAL A 437 0.60 25.00 4.54
C VAL A 437 0.58 26.53 4.55
N ASP A 438 0.39 27.13 3.38
CA ASP A 438 0.07 28.55 3.25
C ASP A 438 -1.41 28.67 2.84
N CYS A 439 -2.14 29.63 3.41
CA CYS A 439 -3.57 29.80 3.14
C CYS A 439 -3.88 31.14 2.47
N SER A 440 -4.89 31.17 1.60
CA SER A 440 -5.43 32.40 1.02
C SER A 440 -6.95 32.40 1.00
N TYR A 441 -7.56 33.48 1.49
CA TYR A 441 -9.01 33.63 1.65
C TYR A 441 -9.72 34.19 0.40
N SER A 442 -9.01 34.38 -0.72
CA SER A 442 -9.59 34.87 -1.96
C SER A 442 -8.68 34.61 -3.16
N GLY A 443 -9.25 34.50 -4.36
CA GLY A 443 -8.47 34.35 -5.59
C GLY A 443 -7.49 35.51 -5.84
N ALA A 444 -7.86 36.75 -5.52
CA ALA A 444 -6.96 37.90 -5.65
C ALA A 444 -5.76 37.82 -4.67
N GLY A 445 -6.00 37.38 -3.44
CA GLY A 445 -4.94 37.11 -2.46
C GLY A 445 -3.99 36.01 -2.92
N ALA A 446 -4.54 34.95 -3.53
CA ALA A 446 -3.75 33.85 -4.04
C ALA A 446 -2.79 34.29 -5.16
N ILE A 447 -3.26 35.12 -6.11
CA ILE A 447 -2.37 35.65 -7.17
C ILE A 447 -1.26 36.51 -6.56
N ALA A 448 -1.57 37.38 -5.60
CA ALA A 448 -0.56 38.20 -4.93
C ALA A 448 0.47 37.37 -4.14
N TYR A 449 0.05 36.23 -3.59
CA TYR A 449 0.95 35.26 -2.96
C TYR A 449 1.86 34.59 -4.00
N LEU A 450 1.29 34.15 -5.13
CA LEU A 450 2.00 33.43 -6.19
C LEU A 450 3.01 34.31 -6.95
N ASP A 451 2.89 35.63 -6.86
CA ASP A 451 3.91 36.57 -7.36
C ASP A 451 5.17 36.61 -6.46
N ARG A 452 5.06 36.12 -5.21
CA ARG A 452 6.13 36.20 -4.20
C ARG A 452 6.71 34.83 -3.82
N LYS A 453 5.88 33.79 -3.79
CA LYS A 453 6.24 32.43 -3.37
C LYS A 453 5.66 31.41 -4.36
N ARG A 454 6.37 30.30 -4.56
CA ARG A 454 5.95 29.21 -5.44
C ARG A 454 5.64 27.94 -4.63
N PRO A 455 4.37 27.55 -4.49
CA PRO A 455 4.01 26.30 -3.82
C PRO A 455 4.27 25.08 -4.73
N ASP A 456 4.35 23.91 -4.11
CA ASP A 456 4.44 22.60 -4.77
C ASP A 456 3.08 22.11 -5.28
N LEU A 457 1.98 22.52 -4.63
CA LEU A 457 0.61 22.18 -4.99
C LEU A 457 -0.35 23.30 -4.60
N ILE A 458 -1.41 23.51 -5.39
CA ILE A 458 -2.53 24.38 -5.04
C ILE A 458 -3.78 23.54 -4.81
N LEU A 459 -4.35 23.63 -3.61
CA LEU A 459 -5.71 23.16 -3.32
C LEU A 459 -6.67 24.35 -3.47
N LEU A 460 -7.57 24.28 -4.43
CA LEU A 460 -8.34 25.42 -4.89
C LEU A 460 -9.83 25.16 -4.79
N ASP A 461 -10.54 25.95 -4.00
CA ASP A 461 -11.99 25.94 -4.05
C ASP A 461 -12.50 26.38 -5.42
N TYR A 462 -13.47 25.63 -5.94
CA TYR A 462 -14.11 25.95 -7.20
C TYR A 462 -15.03 27.18 -7.06
N GLU A 463 -15.79 27.29 -5.96
CA GLU A 463 -16.86 28.30 -5.79
C GLU A 463 -16.50 29.42 -4.81
N MET A 464 -15.64 30.35 -5.22
CA MET A 464 -15.28 31.53 -4.41
C MET A 464 -15.89 32.84 -4.93
N PRO A 465 -16.20 33.82 -4.05
CA PRO A 465 -16.70 35.13 -4.42
C PRO A 465 -15.65 36.00 -5.10
N GLY A 466 -16.10 36.80 -6.07
CA GLY A 466 -15.25 37.71 -6.84
C GLY A 466 -14.46 37.00 -7.93
N MET A 467 -13.36 36.34 -7.56
CA MET A 467 -12.54 35.55 -8.47
C MET A 467 -12.68 34.07 -8.12
N ASN A 468 -13.38 33.31 -8.96
CA ASN A 468 -13.66 31.89 -8.74
C ASN A 468 -12.44 31.01 -9.07
N GLY A 469 -12.51 29.71 -8.73
CA GLY A 469 -11.40 28.79 -8.92
C GLY A 469 -10.95 28.65 -10.37
N GLU A 470 -11.88 28.61 -11.32
CA GLU A 470 -11.55 28.58 -12.76
C GLU A 470 -10.72 29.82 -13.18
N GLN A 471 -11.14 31.01 -12.76
CA GLN A 471 -10.43 32.25 -13.09
C GLN A 471 -9.04 32.28 -12.45
N VAL A 472 -8.89 31.77 -11.23
CA VAL A 472 -7.57 31.60 -10.58
C VAL A 472 -6.69 30.66 -11.41
N MET A 473 -7.18 29.48 -11.78
CA MET A 473 -6.44 28.52 -12.59
C MET A 473 -6.00 29.12 -13.94
N GLN A 474 -6.89 29.80 -14.66
CA GLN A 474 -6.54 30.48 -15.91
C GLN A 474 -5.43 31.51 -15.70
N ARG A 475 -5.47 32.26 -14.60
CA ARG A 475 -4.44 33.26 -14.28
C ARG A 475 -3.11 32.61 -13.95
N VAL A 476 -3.11 31.52 -13.18
CA VAL A 476 -1.91 30.71 -12.86
C VAL A 476 -1.29 30.15 -14.14
N ARG A 477 -2.12 29.55 -15.02
CA ARG A 477 -1.69 29.00 -16.31
C ARG A 477 -1.21 30.05 -17.31
N SER A 478 -1.71 31.29 -17.21
CA SER A 478 -1.27 32.42 -18.06
C SER A 478 0.11 32.99 -17.68
N ASN A 479 0.63 32.66 -16.49
CA ASN A 479 1.92 33.13 -16.01
C ASN A 479 3.02 32.07 -16.23
N PRO A 480 4.04 32.30 -17.08
CA PRO A 480 5.08 31.31 -17.39
C PRO A 480 5.89 30.80 -16.18
N THR A 481 5.88 31.49 -15.05
CA THR A 481 6.56 31.02 -13.83
C THR A 481 5.71 30.04 -13.02
N ASN A 482 4.39 30.08 -13.20
CA ASN A 482 3.41 29.39 -12.36
C ASN A 482 2.58 28.37 -13.15
N ASP A 483 2.72 28.33 -14.47
CA ASP A 483 1.94 27.51 -15.39
C ASP A 483 2.02 26.00 -15.12
N ARG A 484 3.14 25.54 -14.56
CA ARG A 484 3.40 24.14 -14.21
C ARG A 484 3.04 23.74 -12.78
N ILE A 485 2.55 24.67 -11.95
CA ILE A 485 2.16 24.32 -10.58
C ILE A 485 0.91 23.44 -10.63
N PRO A 486 0.90 22.25 -10.04
CA PRO A 486 -0.29 21.40 -10.07
C PRO A 486 -1.44 22.01 -9.28
N ILE A 487 -2.65 21.85 -9.80
CA ILE A 487 -3.89 22.37 -9.19
C ILE A 487 -4.88 21.23 -9.01
N ILE A 488 -5.34 21.06 -7.77
CA ILE A 488 -6.43 20.16 -7.40
C ILE A 488 -7.62 21.01 -6.96
N PHE A 489 -8.78 20.79 -7.59
CA PHE A 489 -10.01 21.47 -7.18
C PHE A 489 -10.65 20.81 -5.97
N LEU A 490 -11.09 21.64 -5.02
CA LEU A 490 -11.95 21.26 -3.92
C LEU A 490 -13.39 21.65 -4.28
N THR A 491 -14.34 20.71 -4.17
CA THR A 491 -15.76 21.02 -4.37
C THR A 491 -16.63 20.48 -3.24
N GLY A 492 -17.70 21.21 -2.91
CA GLY A 492 -18.80 20.70 -2.07
C GLY A 492 -19.89 19.98 -2.88
N ARG A 493 -19.80 19.97 -4.21
CA ARG A 493 -20.84 19.43 -5.10
C ARG A 493 -20.51 18.02 -5.58
N ASN A 494 -21.45 17.09 -5.35
CA ASN A 494 -21.36 15.70 -5.82
C ASN A 494 -22.28 15.42 -7.03
N ASP A 495 -22.72 16.47 -7.73
CA ASP A 495 -23.55 16.34 -8.92
C ASP A 495 -22.72 16.22 -10.21
N LYS A 496 -23.14 15.31 -11.09
CA LYS A 496 -22.43 14.90 -12.31
C LYS A 496 -22.14 16.06 -13.27
N GLU A 497 -23.00 17.08 -13.32
CA GLU A 497 -22.82 18.25 -14.19
C GLU A 497 -21.72 19.20 -13.68
N GLY A 498 -21.63 19.40 -12.36
CA GLY A 498 -20.56 20.19 -11.75
C GLY A 498 -19.17 19.57 -11.96
N VAL A 499 -19.06 18.25 -11.80
CA VAL A 499 -17.78 17.52 -11.96
C VAL A 499 -17.31 17.51 -13.42
N LEU A 500 -18.23 17.34 -14.38
CA LEU A 500 -17.88 17.34 -15.81
C LEU A 500 -17.29 18.70 -16.26
N LYS A 501 -17.80 19.82 -15.77
CA LYS A 501 -17.25 21.16 -16.06
C LYS A 501 -15.83 21.35 -15.51
N ILE A 502 -15.51 20.73 -14.38
CA ILE A 502 -14.17 20.76 -13.79
C ILE A 502 -13.20 19.94 -14.65
N LEU A 503 -13.61 18.75 -15.09
CA LEU A 503 -12.78 17.87 -15.92
C LEU A 503 -12.46 18.46 -17.30
N GLU A 504 -13.38 19.24 -17.89
CA GLU A 504 -13.14 19.97 -19.13
C GLU A 504 -11.95 20.94 -19.04
N GLN A 505 -11.66 21.46 -17.84
CA GLN A 505 -10.56 22.40 -17.59
C GLN A 505 -9.20 21.70 -17.41
N ARG A 506 -9.18 20.36 -17.39
CA ARG A 506 -7.99 19.52 -17.19
C ARG A 506 -7.14 19.93 -15.97
N PRO A 507 -7.73 19.99 -14.76
CA PRO A 507 -6.93 20.09 -13.54
C PRO A 507 -6.07 18.84 -13.36
N ASP A 508 -5.06 18.95 -12.50
CA ASP A 508 -4.17 17.83 -12.16
C ASP A 508 -4.85 16.85 -11.18
N GLY A 509 -5.96 17.27 -10.55
CA GLY A 509 -6.83 16.40 -9.76
C GLY A 509 -8.10 17.10 -9.27
N TYR A 510 -8.92 16.34 -8.55
CA TYR A 510 -10.21 16.78 -7.99
C TYR A 510 -10.48 16.06 -6.66
N LEU A 511 -10.95 16.78 -5.64
CA LEU A 511 -11.26 16.25 -4.31
C LEU A 511 -12.58 16.84 -3.77
N LEU A 512 -13.28 16.06 -2.96
CA LEU A 512 -14.52 16.47 -2.29
C LEU A 512 -14.22 17.10 -0.93
N LYS A 513 -14.77 18.30 -0.65
CA LYS A 513 -14.61 18.96 0.67
C LYS A 513 -15.17 18.12 1.83
N SER A 514 -16.09 17.20 1.55
CA SER A 514 -16.70 16.30 2.54
C SER A 514 -15.89 15.02 2.80
N MET A 515 -14.74 14.83 2.16
CA MET A 515 -13.95 13.62 2.34
C MET A 515 -13.32 13.59 3.74
N PRO A 516 -13.19 12.40 4.35
CA PRO A 516 -12.43 12.22 5.59
C PRO A 516 -10.98 12.72 5.46
N HIS A 517 -10.44 13.21 6.56
CA HIS A 517 -9.05 13.68 6.68
C HIS A 517 -8.02 12.65 6.18
N GLU A 518 -8.21 11.37 6.53
CA GLU A 518 -7.28 10.30 6.16
C GLU A 518 -7.26 10.07 4.65
N ASP A 519 -8.42 10.09 4.00
CA ASP A 519 -8.54 9.97 2.55
C ASP A 519 -7.91 11.17 1.83
N LEU A 520 -8.02 12.37 2.42
CA LEU A 520 -7.37 13.58 1.89
C LEU A 520 -5.85 13.43 1.92
N LEU A 521 -5.30 12.97 3.05
CA LEU A 521 -3.85 12.73 3.20
C LEU A 521 -3.37 11.65 2.23
N ASP A 522 -4.06 10.53 2.13
CA ASP A 522 -3.70 9.44 1.21
C ASP A 522 -3.76 9.90 -0.26
N ALA A 523 -4.75 10.71 -0.64
CA ALA A 523 -4.85 11.29 -1.98
C ALA A 523 -3.67 12.25 -2.28
N LEU A 524 -3.28 13.08 -1.31
CA LEU A 524 -2.12 13.97 -1.43
C LEU A 524 -0.81 13.20 -1.49
N GLU A 525 -0.64 12.16 -0.68
CA GLU A 525 0.55 11.31 -0.67
C GLU A 525 0.70 10.58 -2.01
N LYS A 526 -0.38 9.97 -2.51
CA LYS A 526 -0.43 9.34 -3.84
C LYS A 526 -0.11 10.36 -4.93
N PHE A 527 -0.69 11.56 -4.87
CA PHE A 527 -0.42 12.62 -5.83
C PHE A 527 1.07 12.96 -5.91
N PHE A 528 1.70 13.19 -4.75
CA PHE A 528 3.13 13.52 -4.71
C PHE A 528 4.02 12.35 -5.16
N LYS A 529 3.70 11.10 -4.78
CA LYS A 529 4.44 9.90 -5.24
C LYS A 529 4.41 9.69 -6.76
N HIS A 530 3.28 9.93 -7.42
CA HIS A 530 3.14 9.77 -8.87
C HIS A 530 3.64 10.99 -9.67
N SER A 531 3.67 12.17 -9.05
CA SER A 531 4.22 13.38 -9.69
C SER A 531 5.74 13.29 -9.90
N SER A 532 6.46 12.49 -9.09
CA SER A 532 7.88 12.17 -9.24
C SER A 532 8.19 11.37 -10.52
N THR A 533 7.29 10.47 -10.92
CA THR A 533 7.44 9.58 -12.08
C THR A 533 7.00 10.21 -13.40
N SER A 534 6.32 11.36 -13.36
CA SER A 534 5.60 11.92 -14.52
C SER A 534 6.36 12.98 -15.32
N PHE A 535 7.64 13.25 -15.02
CA PHE A 535 8.38 14.33 -15.69
C PHE A 535 9.25 13.89 -16.89
N SER A 536 9.38 12.59 -17.18
CA SER A 536 10.23 12.08 -18.27
C SER A 536 9.53 11.95 -19.65
N MET A 537 8.20 11.95 -19.75
CA MET A 537 7.49 11.86 -21.05
C MET A 537 6.90 13.18 -21.57
N ARG A 538 7.67 14.27 -21.56
CA ARG A 538 7.32 15.51 -22.31
C ARG A 538 8.46 16.08 -23.17
N ALA A 539 9.48 15.27 -23.49
CA ALA A 539 10.57 15.65 -24.39
C ALA A 539 10.60 14.80 -25.68
N SER A 540 9.47 14.61 -26.35
CA SER A 540 9.47 14.03 -27.72
C SER A 540 8.15 14.29 -28.45
N ASN A 541 7.74 15.55 -28.57
CA ASN A 541 6.82 15.96 -29.65
C ASN A 541 7.00 17.46 -29.92
N SER A 542 8.18 17.83 -30.41
CA SER A 542 8.34 19.04 -31.22
C SER A 542 7.73 18.74 -32.60
N PRO A 543 6.76 19.52 -33.09
CA PRO A 543 6.35 19.43 -34.48
C PRO A 543 7.56 19.84 -35.33
N ALA A 544 8.08 18.87 -36.09
CA ALA A 544 9.06 19.13 -37.13
C ALA A 544 8.55 20.24 -38.05
N GLY A 545 9.43 21.21 -38.31
CA GLY A 545 9.09 22.46 -38.99
C GLY A 545 8.48 22.25 -40.37
N SER A 546 7.35 22.91 -40.60
CA SER A 546 6.89 23.25 -41.94
C SER A 546 7.53 24.57 -42.37
N GLY A 547 8.76 24.48 -42.88
CA GLY A 547 9.39 25.52 -43.68
C GLY A 547 9.15 25.23 -45.16
N LEU A 548 8.24 26.02 -45.76
CA LEU A 548 8.25 26.53 -47.14
C LEU A 548 8.88 25.68 -48.26
N GLU A 549 8.07 25.34 -49.28
CA GLU A 549 8.38 25.75 -50.67
C GLU A 549 7.17 25.56 -51.63
N LYS A 550 6.81 26.70 -52.26
CA LYS A 550 6.03 26.92 -53.51
C LYS A 550 4.52 26.83 -53.50
#